data_AF-A0A1J3E8G4-F1
#
_entry.id   AF-A0A1J3E8G4-F1
#
_cell.length_a   1.000
_cell.length_b   1.000
_cell.length_c   1.000
_cell.angle_alpha   90.00
_cell.angle_beta   90.00
_cell.angle_gamma   90.00
#
_symmetry.space_group_name_H-M   'P 1'
#
loop_
_entity.id
_entity.type
_entity.pdbx_description
1 polymer ?
#
loop_
_entity_poly.entity_id
_entity_poly.type
_entity_poly.pdbx_seq_one_letter_code
_entity_poly.pdbx_strand_id
1 'polypeptide(L)'
;AKQMLSRVLRDRAFLLLPPLHRVPLRAGNVVEITGASPSAKTQILIQAAISCILPKTWKGIHYGGLGKMVMFLDLDCRFDVLRLSEMLKHRLLQANRSGNGAWWQL
;
A
#
# COMPACT_ATOMS: atom_id res chain seq x y z
N ALA A 1 11.14 29.40 9.23
CA ALA A 1 9.77 29.15 8.73
C ALA A 1 9.72 28.68 7.25
N LYS A 2 10.26 29.44 6.28
CA LYS A 2 10.15 29.15 4.83
C LYS A 2 10.60 27.74 4.40
N GLN A 3 11.69 27.23 4.96
CA GLN A 3 12.20 25.86 4.69
C GLN A 3 11.33 24.74 5.26
N MET A 4 10.69 24.97 6.42
CA MET A 4 9.78 23.99 7.00
C MET A 4 8.47 23.96 6.21
N LEU A 5 7.96 25.13 5.83
CA LEU A 5 6.76 25.28 5.02
C LEU A 5 6.93 24.67 3.62
N SER A 6 8.10 24.83 2.99
CA SER A 6 8.38 24.24 1.68
C SER A 6 8.42 22.72 1.69
N ARG A 7 8.64 22.07 2.83
CA ARG A 7 8.51 20.61 2.98
C ARG A 7 7.04 20.17 3.08
N VAL A 8 6.19 21.00 3.67
CA VAL A 8 4.75 20.72 3.83
C VAL A 8 4.02 20.86 2.49
N LEU A 9 4.37 21.89 1.70
CA LEU A 9 3.69 22.24 0.45
C LEU A 9 4.08 21.38 -0.77
N ARG A 10 5.03 20.45 -0.65
CA ARG A 10 5.34 19.53 -1.76
C ARG A 10 4.14 18.61 -1.99
N ASP A 11 3.82 18.37 -3.26
CA ASP A 11 2.84 17.35 -3.62
C ASP A 11 3.25 16.00 -3.00
N ARG A 12 2.31 15.35 -2.33
CA ARG A 12 2.54 14.12 -1.58
C ARG A 12 1.57 13.08 -2.08
N ALA A 13 2.11 11.93 -2.46
CA ALA A 13 1.30 10.79 -2.84
C ALA A 13 0.32 10.43 -1.70
N PHE A 14 -0.94 10.28 -2.06
CA PHE A 14 -1.98 9.79 -1.18
C PHE A 14 -1.94 8.27 -1.12
N LEU A 15 -2.21 7.73 0.07
CA LEU A 15 -2.34 6.31 0.30
C LEU A 15 -3.81 5.98 0.59
N LEU A 16 -4.52 5.48 -0.42
CA LEU A 16 -5.88 4.97 -0.28
C LEU A 16 -5.84 3.53 0.24
N LEU A 17 -5.88 3.39 1.56
CA LEU A 17 -5.72 2.10 2.24
C LEU A 17 -7.04 1.71 2.92
N PRO A 18 -7.80 0.72 2.45
CA PRO A 18 -8.90 0.18 3.23
C PRO A 18 -8.39 -0.42 4.56
N PRO A 19 -9.07 -0.19 5.71
CA PRO A 19 -10.31 0.59 5.89
C PRO A 19 -10.09 2.11 6.05
N LEU A 20 -8.85 2.57 6.15
CA LEU A 20 -8.43 3.97 6.30
C LEU A 20 -8.61 4.86 5.04
N HIS A 21 -9.31 4.41 4.00
CA HIS A 21 -9.52 5.14 2.74
C HIS A 21 -10.28 6.47 2.91
N ARG A 22 -10.93 6.67 4.07
CA ARG A 22 -11.60 7.92 4.45
C ARG A 22 -10.68 8.92 5.13
N VAL A 23 -9.49 8.52 5.51
CA VAL A 23 -8.47 9.37 6.13
C VAL A 23 -7.49 9.80 5.03
N PRO A 24 -7.23 11.11 4.84
CA PRO A 24 -6.34 11.60 3.79
C PRO A 24 -4.87 11.38 4.17
N LEU A 25 -4.42 10.13 4.21
CA LEU A 25 -3.04 9.76 4.51
C LEU A 25 -2.12 10.17 3.36
N ARG A 26 -1.08 10.93 3.69
CA ARG A 26 -0.07 11.45 2.76
C ARG A 26 1.33 11.04 3.21
N ALA A 27 2.26 11.00 2.26
CA ALA A 27 3.67 10.84 2.59
C ALA A 27 4.10 11.83 3.68
N GLY A 28 4.97 11.39 4.60
CA GLY A 28 5.44 12.21 5.73
C GLY A 28 4.44 12.39 6.87
N ASN A 29 3.26 11.75 6.83
CA ASN A 29 2.49 11.51 8.04
C ASN A 29 3.12 10.38 8.85
N VAL A 30 3.04 10.50 10.17
CA VAL A 30 3.26 9.41 11.11
C VAL A 30 1.89 8.95 11.57
N VAL A 31 1.60 7.65 11.43
CA VAL A 31 0.30 7.07 11.76
C VAL A 31 0.53 5.96 12.77
N GLU A 32 -0.16 6.06 13.90
CA GLU A 32 -0.19 5.00 14.90
C GLU A 32 -1.47 4.18 14.72
N ILE A 33 -1.33 2.85 14.69
CA ILE A 33 -2.46 1.91 14.63
C ILE A 33 -2.44 1.08 15.91
N THR A 34 -3.41 1.30 16.79
CA THR A 34 -3.48 0.65 18.11
C THR A 34 -4.63 -0.36 18.16
N GLY A 35 -4.57 -1.28 19.14
CA GLY A 35 -5.64 -2.23 19.41
C GLY A 35 -5.09 -3.56 19.94
N ALA A 36 -5.92 -4.32 20.65
CA ALA A 36 -5.55 -5.64 21.16
C ALA A 36 -5.23 -6.62 20.02
N SER A 37 -4.31 -7.56 20.21
CA SER A 37 -4.20 -8.66 19.25
C SER A 37 -5.43 -9.57 19.38
N PRO A 38 -6.08 -10.00 18.27
CA PRO A 38 -5.70 -9.86 16.86
C PRO A 38 -6.49 -8.79 16.07
N SER A 39 -6.27 -7.49 16.29
CA SER A 39 -6.98 -6.37 15.62
C SER A 39 -6.53 -6.02 14.19
N ALA A 40 -5.93 -6.94 13.44
CA ALA A 40 -5.51 -6.74 12.04
C ALA A 40 -4.46 -5.63 11.77
N LYS A 41 -3.74 -5.13 12.79
CA LYS A 41 -2.69 -4.09 12.63
C LYS A 41 -1.66 -4.45 11.56
N THR A 42 -1.05 -5.63 11.67
CA THR A 42 -0.05 -6.14 10.69
C THR A 42 -0.64 -6.27 9.29
N GLN A 43 -1.91 -6.67 9.18
CA GLN A 43 -2.61 -6.79 7.90
C GLN A 43 -2.80 -5.44 7.21
N ILE A 44 -3.09 -4.38 7.97
CA ILE A 44 -3.16 -3.00 7.45
C ILE A 44 -1.78 -2.56 6.95
N LEU A 45 -0.72 -2.84 7.70
CA LEU A 45 0.66 -2.53 7.27
C LEU A 45 1.06 -3.29 6.00
N ILE A 46 0.65 -4.56 5.86
CA ILE A 46 0.87 -5.35 4.63
C ILE A 46 0.14 -4.72 3.43
N GLN A 47 -1.12 -4.30 3.58
CA GLN A 47 -1.86 -3.57 2.52
C GLN A 47 -1.19 -2.25 2.15
N ALA A 48 -0.67 -1.52 3.14
CA ALA A 48 0.10 -0.30 2.93
C ALA A 48 1.36 -0.58 2.12
N ALA A 49 2.10 -1.63 2.48
CA ALA A 49 3.30 -2.02 1.78
C ALA A 49 3.02 -2.37 0.32
N ILE A 50 2.00 -3.20 0.05
CA ILE A 50 1.60 -3.58 -1.32
C ILE A 50 1.27 -2.34 -2.16
N SER A 51 0.51 -1.40 -1.60
CA SER A 51 0.18 -0.15 -2.28
C SER A 51 1.41 0.73 -2.55
N CYS A 52 2.42 0.68 -1.68
CA CYS A 52 3.68 1.39 -1.89
C CYS A 52 4.56 0.73 -2.98
N ILE A 53 4.74 -0.60 -2.94
CA ILE A 53 5.68 -1.30 -3.84
C ILE A 53 5.18 -1.41 -5.27
N LEU A 54 3.87 -1.58 -5.47
CA LEU A 54 3.31 -1.69 -6.82
C LEU A 54 3.51 -0.38 -7.58
N PRO A 55 3.81 -0.40 -8.89
CA PRO A 55 3.88 0.82 -9.67
C PRO A 55 2.48 1.44 -9.86
N LYS A 56 2.43 2.69 -10.35
CA LYS A 56 1.17 3.27 -10.80
C LYS A 56 0.61 2.48 -11.99
N THR A 57 1.47 2.22 -12.98
CA THR A 57 1.16 1.53 -14.23
C THR A 57 2.34 0.67 -14.67
N TRP A 58 2.06 -0.47 -15.31
CA TRP A 58 3.07 -1.29 -15.95
C TRP A 58 2.48 -2.03 -17.16
N LYS A 59 3.12 -1.91 -18.32
CA LYS A 59 2.66 -2.49 -19.60
C LYS A 59 1.17 -2.24 -19.89
N GLY A 60 0.71 -0.99 -19.67
CA GLY A 60 -0.69 -0.60 -19.89
C GLY A 60 -1.67 -1.00 -18.78
N ILE A 61 -1.26 -1.80 -17.79
CA ILE A 61 -2.12 -2.19 -16.65
C ILE A 61 -1.94 -1.17 -15.52
N HIS A 62 -3.05 -0.70 -14.96
CA HIS A 62 -3.08 0.22 -13.82
C HIS A 62 -3.12 -0.57 -12.50
N TYR A 63 -2.01 -0.54 -11.75
CA TYR A 63 -1.91 -1.18 -10.43
C TYR A 63 -2.21 -0.22 -9.27
N GLY A 64 -2.18 1.10 -9.53
CA GLY A 64 -2.57 2.13 -8.57
C GLY A 64 -1.61 2.30 -7.38
N GLY A 65 -0.41 1.74 -7.44
CA GLY A 65 0.58 1.88 -6.37
C GLY A 65 1.55 3.04 -6.57
N LEU A 66 2.58 3.15 -5.72
CA LEU A 66 3.54 4.25 -5.71
C LEU A 66 4.91 3.96 -6.35
N GLY A 67 5.26 2.69 -6.55
CA GLY A 67 6.56 2.26 -7.06
C GLY A 67 7.71 2.65 -6.11
N LYS A 68 7.53 2.46 -4.80
CA LYS A 68 8.48 2.85 -3.75
C LYS A 68 8.85 1.65 -2.87
N MET A 69 10.07 1.68 -2.33
CA MET A 69 10.54 0.68 -1.37
C MET A 69 9.85 0.84 -0.02
N VAL A 70 9.67 -0.27 0.68
CA VAL A 70 9.09 -0.34 2.03
C VAL A 70 10.04 -1.09 2.94
N MET A 71 10.19 -0.60 4.17
CA MET A 71 10.94 -1.25 5.24
C MET A 71 9.97 -1.67 6.33
N PHE A 72 10.00 -2.94 6.73
CA PHE A 72 9.32 -3.44 7.92
C PHE A 72 10.35 -3.60 9.04
N LEU A 73 10.04 -3.02 10.20
CA LEU A 73 10.75 -3.28 11.44
C LEU A 73 9.86 -4.20 12.27
N ASP A 74 10.15 -5.50 12.24
CA ASP A 74 9.39 -6.49 12.99
C ASP A 74 9.96 -6.62 14.40
N LEU A 75 9.19 -6.16 15.39
CA LEU A 75 9.62 -6.10 16.79
C LEU A 75 9.13 -7.31 17.60
N ASP A 76 8.23 -8.11 17.06
CA ASP A 76 7.61 -9.25 17.75
C ASP A 76 7.58 -10.54 16.92
N CYS A 77 8.28 -10.56 15.78
CA CYS A 77 8.44 -11.69 14.89
C CYS A 77 7.10 -12.23 14.33
N ARG A 78 6.07 -11.38 14.21
CA ARG A 78 4.77 -11.77 13.65
C ARG A 78 4.59 -11.37 12.19
N PHE A 79 5.61 -10.83 11.54
CA PHE A 79 5.55 -10.53 10.12
C PHE A 79 5.63 -11.81 9.28
N ASP A 80 4.54 -12.11 8.60
CA ASP A 80 4.44 -13.26 7.70
C ASP A 80 4.70 -12.83 6.23
N VAL A 81 5.87 -13.20 5.71
CA VAL A 81 6.25 -12.98 4.31
C VAL A 81 5.33 -13.72 3.33
N LEU A 82 4.84 -14.90 3.68
CA LEU A 82 3.93 -15.66 2.83
C LEU A 82 2.61 -14.91 2.71
N ARG A 83 2.11 -14.35 3.81
CA ARG A 83 0.91 -13.50 3.80
C ARG A 83 1.08 -12.27 2.91
N LEU A 84 2.23 -11.59 2.97
CA LEU A 84 2.54 -10.48 2.06
C LEU A 84 2.52 -10.96 0.59
N SER A 85 3.18 -12.08 0.29
CA SER A 85 3.28 -12.65 -1.07
C SER A 85 1.91 -13.01 -1.64
N GLU A 86 1.06 -13.69 -0.87
CA GLU A 86 -0.30 -14.04 -1.27
C GLU A 86 -1.14 -12.82 -1.60
N MET A 87 -1.12 -11.81 -0.73
CA MET A 87 -1.91 -10.60 -0.92
C MET A 87 -1.40 -9.77 -2.10
N LEU A 88 -0.08 -9.75 -2.33
CA LEU A 88 0.51 -9.12 -3.50
C LEU A 88 0.07 -9.83 -4.79
N LYS A 89 0.17 -11.16 -4.85
CA LYS A 89 -0.33 -11.96 -5.99
C LYS A 89 -1.80 -11.67 -6.28
N HIS A 90 -2.62 -11.62 -5.23
CA HIS A 90 -4.04 -11.30 -5.38
C HIS A 90 -4.26 -9.91 -6.01
N ARG A 91 -3.54 -8.87 -5.55
CA ARG A 91 -3.61 -7.51 -6.14
C ARG A 91 -3.13 -7.48 -7.59
N LEU A 92 -2.09 -8.23 -7.93
CA LEU A 92 -1.62 -8.35 -9.32
C LEU A 92 -2.66 -9.01 -10.22
N LEU A 93 -3.25 -10.12 -9.78
CA LEU A 93 -4.30 -10.84 -10.53
C LEU A 93 -5.56 -9.99 -10.72
N GLN A 94 -5.97 -9.24 -9.69
CA GLN A 94 -7.11 -8.31 -9.79
C GLN A 94 -6.85 -7.22 -10.84
N ALA A 95 -5.70 -6.54 -10.77
CA ALA A 95 -5.36 -5.49 -11.73
C ALA A 95 -5.30 -6.02 -13.18
N ASN A 96 -4.74 -7.23 -13.38
CA ASN A 96 -4.63 -7.84 -14.69
C ASN A 96 -6.00 -8.25 -15.28
N ARG A 97 -6.96 -8.68 -14.43
CA ARG A 97 -8.34 -8.94 -14.86
C ARG A 97 -9.06 -7.66 -15.28
N SER A 98 -8.84 -6.55 -14.55
CA SER A 98 -9.46 -5.26 -14.86
C SER A 98 -8.84 -4.57 -16.08
N GLY A 99 -7.53 -4.74 -16.31
CA GLY A 99 -6.83 -4.18 -17.47
C GLY A 99 -7.08 -4.94 -18.77
N ASN A 100 -7.27 -6.26 -18.70
CA ASN A 100 -7.51 -7.13 -19.86
C ASN A 100 -8.98 -7.53 -19.97
N GLY A 101 -9.92 -6.58 -20.07
CA GLY A 101 -11.32 -6.93 -20.35
C GLY A 101 -11.41 -8.02 -21.43
N ALA A 102 -11.77 -9.25 -21.03
CA ALA A 102 -11.96 -10.45 -21.86
C ALA A 102 -10.74 -11.28 -22.36
N TRP A 103 -9.77 -11.71 -21.52
CA TRP A 103 -8.77 -12.73 -21.95
C TRP A 103 -8.40 -13.82 -20.91
N TRP A 104 -9.33 -14.33 -20.11
CA TRP A 104 -9.04 -15.49 -19.21
C TRP A 104 -10.18 -16.53 -19.18
N GLN A 105 -10.61 -16.97 -20.36
CA GLN A 105 -11.30 -18.25 -20.55
C GLN A 105 -10.48 -19.12 -21.51
N LEU A 106 -9.38 -19.69 -21.02
CA LEU A 106 -8.73 -20.90 -21.53
C LEU A 106 -8.06 -21.59 -20.34
#